data_AF-A0A672Q9B8-F1
#
_entry.id   AF-A0A672Q9B8-F1
#
_cell.length_a   1.000
_cell.length_b   1.000
_cell.length_c   1.000
_cell.angle_alpha   90.00
_cell.angle_beta   90.00
_cell.angle_gamma   90.00
#
_symmetry.space_group_name_H-M   'P 1'
#
loop_
_entity.id
_entity.type
_entity.pdbx_description
1 polymer ?
#
loop_
_entity_poly.entity_id
_entity_poly.type
_entity_poly.pdbx_seq_one_letter_code
_entity_poly.pdbx_strand_id
1 'polypeptide(L)'
;FLKRELCECVTGSGDDTRAWGPPFVGEESAYFLSVNRNKKSIAVNLKDPKGTKLITELAKVCDVLVENYLSGKLNEMGLGYEELSKVAPQLIYCSITGYGQTGPESHKPGYDSIASAVSGMMHITGPEDGDPVRPGVAMTDLATGLYTQGAVMAALIQRQKTGRGLHIDCNLLSSQVQHLLICKQK
;
A
#
# COMPACT_ATOMS: atom_id res chain seq x y z
N PHE A 1 12.47 -21.96 -8.97
CA PHE A 1 11.02 -22.18 -9.17
C PHE A 1 10.26 -21.04 -8.48
N LEU A 2 9.90 -20.00 -9.23
CA LEU A 2 9.29 -18.76 -8.71
C LEU A 2 8.03 -18.49 -9.53
N LYS A 3 6.85 -18.77 -8.99
CA LYS A 3 5.60 -18.20 -9.52
C LYS A 3 5.49 -16.75 -9.01
N ARG A 4 6.36 -15.87 -9.49
CA ARG A 4 6.33 -14.42 -9.19
C ARG A 4 5.48 -13.71 -10.23
N GLU A 5 4.17 -13.88 -10.17
CA GLU A 5 3.25 -13.03 -10.93
C GLU A 5 2.62 -12.03 -9.97
N LEU A 6 2.79 -10.74 -10.26
CA LEU A 6 2.15 -9.67 -9.50
C LEU A 6 0.78 -9.44 -10.10
N CYS A 7 -0.27 -9.89 -9.41
CA CYS A 7 -1.65 -9.71 -9.82
C CYS A 7 -2.26 -8.52 -9.07
N GLU A 8 -2.83 -7.59 -9.82
CA GLU A 8 -3.59 -6.46 -9.30
C GLU A 8 -5.09 -6.73 -9.46
N CYS A 9 -5.83 -6.67 -8.36
CA CYS A 9 -7.28 -6.80 -8.36
C CYS A 9 -7.92 -5.42 -8.31
N VAL A 10 -8.66 -5.05 -9.34
CA VAL A 10 -9.31 -3.74 -9.46
C VAL A 10 -10.83 -3.86 -9.46
N THR A 11 -11.53 -2.84 -8.95
CA THR A 11 -13.00 -2.78 -8.99
C THR A 11 -13.48 -1.94 -10.17
N GLY A 12 -14.57 -2.32 -10.85
CA GLY A 12 -15.27 -1.45 -11.80
C GLY A 12 -14.39 -0.97 -12.96
N SER A 13 -14.22 0.35 -13.09
CA SER A 13 -13.46 1.03 -14.14
C SER A 13 -11.93 0.89 -14.06
N GLY A 14 -11.40 0.18 -13.05
CA GLY A 14 -9.97 0.01 -12.85
C GLY A 14 -9.42 0.91 -11.73
N ASP A 15 -8.10 0.97 -11.64
CA ASP A 15 -7.38 1.87 -10.72
C ASP A 15 -7.56 3.33 -11.16
N ASP A 16 -7.86 4.24 -10.22
CA ASP A 16 -8.12 5.65 -10.50
C ASP A 16 -6.95 6.35 -11.22
N THR A 17 -5.72 5.91 -10.96
CA THR A 17 -4.52 6.51 -11.55
C THR A 17 -4.46 6.32 -13.07
N ARG A 18 -5.22 5.37 -13.65
CA ARG A 18 -5.36 5.21 -15.11
C ARG A 18 -5.86 6.48 -15.80
N ALA A 19 -6.69 7.25 -15.11
CA ALA A 19 -7.26 8.51 -15.61
C ALA A 19 -6.43 9.76 -15.24
N TRP A 20 -5.37 9.62 -14.43
CA TRP A 20 -4.56 10.75 -13.94
C TRP A 20 -3.57 11.26 -14.99
N GLY A 21 -4.09 11.94 -16.02
CA GLY A 21 -3.29 12.66 -17.01
C GLY A 21 -3.69 14.13 -17.13
N PRO A 22 -3.05 14.88 -18.06
CA PRO A 22 -1.99 14.46 -18.98
C PRO A 22 -0.59 14.28 -18.31
N PRO A 23 0.37 13.57 -18.95
CA PRO A 23 0.29 12.97 -20.28
C PRO A 23 -0.30 11.55 -20.29
N PHE A 24 -0.89 11.16 -21.42
CA PHE A 24 -1.41 9.83 -21.70
C PHE A 24 -0.54 9.10 -22.73
N VAL A 25 -0.44 7.78 -22.63
CA VAL A 25 0.16 6.90 -23.65
C VAL A 25 -0.91 5.89 -24.05
N GLY A 26 -1.53 6.11 -25.21
CA GLY A 26 -2.75 5.41 -25.58
C GLY A 26 -3.92 5.84 -24.69
N GLU A 27 -4.65 4.87 -24.13
CA GLU A 27 -5.80 5.10 -23.24
C GLU A 27 -5.41 5.24 -21.76
N GLU A 28 -4.13 5.02 -21.42
CA GLU A 28 -3.65 4.96 -20.03
C GLU A 28 -2.80 6.19 -19.70
N SER A 29 -2.90 6.68 -18.46
CA SER A 29 -2.03 7.76 -17.99
C SER A 29 -0.57 7.29 -17.89
N ALA A 30 0.37 8.22 -18.14
CA ALA A 30 1.78 7.96 -17.88
C ALA A 30 2.05 7.66 -16.40
N TYR A 31 1.22 8.17 -15.48
CA TYR A 31 1.31 7.90 -14.05
C TYR A 31 1.07 6.42 -13.76
N PHE A 32 -0.07 5.88 -14.20
CA PHE A 32 -0.42 4.47 -14.02
C PHE A 32 0.66 3.55 -14.62
N LEU A 33 1.09 3.86 -15.85
CA LEU A 33 2.13 3.10 -16.53
C LEU A 33 3.48 3.16 -15.82
N SER A 34 3.79 4.21 -15.05
CA SER A 34 5.07 4.33 -14.35
C SER A 34 5.18 3.39 -13.15
N VAL A 35 4.07 3.14 -12.44
CA VAL A 35 4.03 2.38 -11.17
C VAL A 35 3.44 0.97 -11.30
N ASN A 36 2.83 0.62 -12.45
CA ASN A 36 2.16 -0.68 -12.65
C ASN A 36 2.80 -1.60 -13.70
N ARG A 37 4.06 -1.34 -14.08
CA ARG A 37 4.79 -2.22 -15.03
C ARG A 37 4.95 -3.63 -14.47
N ASN A 38 4.88 -4.62 -15.37
CA ASN A 38 5.01 -6.05 -15.07
C ASN A 38 3.91 -6.65 -14.17
N LYS A 39 2.82 -5.90 -13.91
CA LYS A 39 1.62 -6.43 -13.26
C LYS A 39 0.68 -7.06 -14.28
N LYS A 40 0.01 -8.14 -13.88
CA LYS A 40 -1.19 -8.65 -14.56
C LYS A 40 -2.41 -8.11 -13.82
N SER A 41 -3.46 -7.72 -14.54
CA SER A 41 -4.66 -7.15 -13.93
C SER A 41 -5.85 -8.10 -14.08
N ILE A 42 -6.66 -8.18 -13.02
CA ILE A 42 -7.97 -8.83 -13.04
C ILE A 42 -9.00 -7.91 -12.39
N ALA A 43 -10.14 -7.72 -13.04
CA ALA A 43 -11.24 -6.97 -12.47
C ALA A 43 -12.08 -7.87 -11.56
N VAL A 44 -12.22 -7.50 -10.29
CA VAL A 44 -12.98 -8.25 -9.28
C VAL A 44 -13.89 -7.29 -8.53
N ASN A 45 -15.19 -7.57 -8.52
CA ASN A 45 -16.14 -6.82 -7.71
C ASN A 45 -16.21 -7.42 -6.29
N LEU A 46 -15.57 -6.76 -5.32
CA LEU A 46 -15.57 -7.20 -3.92
C LEU A 46 -16.93 -7.07 -3.20
N LYS A 47 -17.91 -6.38 -3.81
CA LYS A 47 -19.29 -6.34 -3.30
C LYS A 47 -20.08 -7.61 -3.64
N ASP A 48 -19.61 -8.39 -4.60
CA ASP A 48 -20.20 -9.69 -4.95
C ASP A 48 -19.54 -10.78 -4.10
N PRO A 49 -20.30 -11.66 -3.41
CA PRO A 49 -19.76 -12.82 -2.70
C PRO A 49 -18.86 -13.73 -3.56
N LYS A 50 -19.06 -13.77 -4.88
CA LYS A 50 -18.15 -14.48 -5.79
C LYS A 50 -16.79 -13.80 -5.89
N GLY A 51 -16.76 -12.46 -5.83
CA GLY A 51 -15.53 -11.68 -5.84
C GLY A 51 -14.71 -11.89 -4.57
N THR A 52 -15.35 -11.83 -3.40
CA THR A 52 -14.65 -12.12 -2.13
C THR A 52 -14.13 -13.54 -2.10
N LYS A 53 -14.93 -14.53 -2.54
CA LYS A 53 -14.49 -15.93 -2.66
C LYS A 53 -13.27 -16.08 -3.58
N LEU A 54 -13.24 -15.38 -4.71
CA LEU A 54 -12.10 -15.41 -5.63
C LEU A 54 -10.83 -14.88 -4.95
N ILE A 55 -10.92 -13.76 -4.22
CA ILE A 55 -9.77 -13.23 -3.47
C ILE A 55 -9.30 -14.22 -2.40
N THR A 56 -10.22 -14.86 -1.67
CA THR A 56 -9.86 -15.90 -0.70
C THR A 56 -9.13 -17.07 -1.35
N GLU A 57 -9.55 -17.54 -2.53
CA GLU A 57 -8.85 -18.61 -3.26
C GLU A 57 -7.47 -18.16 -3.77
N LEU A 58 -7.34 -16.92 -4.26
CA LEU A 58 -6.05 -16.35 -4.64
C LEU A 58 -5.11 -16.25 -3.44
N ALA A 59 -5.59 -15.81 -2.28
CA ALA A 59 -4.81 -15.70 -1.06
C ALA A 59 -4.17 -17.04 -0.62
N LYS A 60 -4.81 -18.19 -0.91
CA LYS A 60 -4.26 -19.52 -0.61
C LYS A 60 -3.03 -19.89 -1.44
N VAL A 61 -2.89 -19.30 -2.63
CA VAL A 61 -1.79 -19.59 -3.57
C VAL A 61 -0.78 -18.45 -3.70
N CYS A 62 -1.09 -17.29 -3.13
CA CYS A 62 -0.21 -16.13 -3.09
C CYS A 62 0.76 -16.19 -1.91
N ASP A 63 1.99 -15.73 -2.14
CA ASP A 63 2.97 -15.55 -1.07
C ASP A 63 2.70 -14.29 -0.24
N VAL A 64 2.29 -13.22 -0.93
CA VAL A 64 2.13 -11.88 -0.36
C VAL A 64 0.84 -11.28 -0.90
N LEU A 65 0.03 -10.71 -0.01
CA LEU A 65 -1.11 -9.85 -0.35
C LEU A 65 -0.79 -8.44 0.14
N VAL A 66 -0.90 -7.45 -0.74
CA VAL A 66 -0.74 -6.03 -0.39
C VAL A 66 -2.05 -5.31 -0.66
N GLU A 67 -2.51 -4.53 0.31
CA GLU A 67 -3.73 -3.75 0.21
C GLU A 67 -3.55 -2.38 0.86
N ASN A 68 -4.27 -1.38 0.36
CA ASN A 68 -4.24 -0.01 0.84
C ASN A 68 -5.64 0.57 1.10
N TYR A 69 -6.58 -0.28 1.52
CA TYR A 69 -7.92 0.19 1.92
C TYR A 69 -7.86 0.91 3.27
N LEU A 70 -8.94 1.64 3.61
CA LEU A 70 -9.12 2.18 4.95
C LEU A 70 -9.06 1.05 5.99
N SER A 71 -8.49 1.36 7.16
CA SER A 71 -8.38 0.41 8.26
C SER A 71 -9.73 -0.23 8.58
N GLY A 72 -9.75 -1.56 8.70
CA GLY A 72 -10.95 -2.35 8.94
C GLY A 72 -11.83 -2.62 7.72
N LYS A 73 -11.64 -1.95 6.58
CA LYS A 73 -12.58 -2.06 5.45
C LYS A 73 -12.65 -3.46 4.85
N LEU A 74 -11.50 -4.12 4.68
CA LEU A 74 -11.46 -5.50 4.21
C LEU A 74 -11.91 -6.50 5.29
N ASN A 75 -11.79 -6.16 6.57
CA ASN A 75 -12.31 -6.98 7.67
C ASN A 75 -13.84 -7.09 7.56
N GLU A 76 -14.53 -5.97 7.28
CA GLU A 76 -15.98 -5.95 7.02
C GLU A 76 -16.40 -6.86 5.85
N MET A 77 -15.49 -7.09 4.90
CA MET A 77 -15.72 -7.93 3.72
C MET A 77 -15.27 -9.39 3.91
N GLY A 78 -14.80 -9.76 5.09
CA GLY A 78 -14.26 -11.11 5.37
C GLY A 78 -12.91 -11.38 4.68
N LEU A 79 -12.20 -10.33 4.27
CA LEU A 79 -10.91 -10.39 3.58
C LEU A 79 -9.75 -9.87 4.44
N GLY A 80 -10.00 -9.64 5.73
CA GLY A 80 -8.99 -9.23 6.69
C GLY A 80 -7.94 -10.30 6.98
N TYR A 81 -6.81 -9.89 7.57
CA TYR A 81 -5.73 -10.80 7.92
C TYR A 81 -6.17 -11.97 8.81
N GLU A 82 -6.98 -11.70 9.85
CA GLU A 82 -7.47 -12.74 10.76
C GLU A 82 -8.28 -13.83 10.02
N GLU A 83 -9.04 -13.46 8.99
CA GLU A 83 -9.81 -14.44 8.21
C GLU A 83 -8.94 -15.16 7.18
N LEU A 84 -8.09 -14.42 6.45
CA LEU A 84 -7.25 -15.03 5.42
C LEU A 84 -6.14 -15.91 6.00
N SER A 85 -5.59 -15.58 7.17
CA SER A 85 -4.55 -16.39 7.82
C SER A 85 -5.04 -17.78 8.25
N LYS A 86 -6.35 -17.94 8.52
CA LYS A 86 -6.96 -19.26 8.82
C LYS A 86 -6.88 -20.21 7.63
N VAL A 87 -7.05 -19.68 6.41
CA VAL A 87 -7.03 -20.49 5.17
C VAL A 87 -5.67 -20.48 4.47
N ALA A 88 -4.84 -19.48 4.75
CA ALA A 88 -3.51 -19.28 4.17
C ALA A 88 -2.49 -18.93 5.28
N PRO A 89 -2.08 -19.89 6.13
CA PRO A 89 -1.23 -19.62 7.29
C PRO A 89 0.21 -19.18 6.96
N GLN A 90 0.61 -19.28 5.69
CA GLN A 90 1.91 -18.81 5.17
C GLN A 90 1.81 -17.43 4.49
N LEU A 91 0.62 -16.84 4.42
CA LEU A 91 0.41 -15.57 3.74
C LEU A 91 1.07 -14.43 4.50
N ILE A 92 1.88 -13.64 3.80
CA ILE A 92 2.32 -12.33 4.30
C ILE A 92 1.27 -11.33 3.84
N TYR A 93 0.52 -10.79 4.80
CA TYR A 93 -0.51 -9.80 4.53
C TYR A 93 0.08 -8.44 4.85
N CYS A 94 0.01 -7.48 3.92
CA CYS A 94 0.54 -6.15 4.11
C CYS A 94 -0.56 -5.11 3.90
N SER A 95 -0.80 -4.32 4.94
CA SER A 95 -1.69 -3.16 4.89
C SER A 95 -0.85 -1.89 4.75
N ILE A 96 -1.26 -0.99 3.85
CA ILE A 96 -0.69 0.35 3.71
C ILE A 96 -1.79 1.38 3.96
N THR A 97 -1.75 2.07 5.09
CA THR A 97 -2.77 3.04 5.48
C THR A 97 -2.20 4.44 5.71
N GLY A 98 -3.06 5.44 5.92
CA GLY A 98 -2.60 6.78 6.29
C GLY A 98 -1.90 6.84 7.64
N TYR A 99 -2.54 6.27 8.66
CA TYR A 99 -2.21 6.48 10.07
C TYR A 99 -1.98 5.17 10.86
N GLY A 100 -2.03 4.02 10.21
CA GLY A 100 -1.89 2.69 10.83
C GLY A 100 -3.23 2.01 11.06
N GLN A 101 -3.19 0.74 11.43
CA GLN A 101 -4.38 -0.06 11.76
C GLN A 101 -4.94 0.24 13.15
N THR A 102 -4.18 0.94 14.00
CA THR A 102 -4.51 1.21 15.41
C THR A 102 -4.41 2.69 15.76
N GLY A 103 -4.97 3.07 16.92
CA GLY A 103 -4.96 4.44 17.41
C GLY A 103 -6.18 5.28 16.96
N PRO A 104 -6.31 6.51 17.46
CA PRO A 104 -7.52 7.33 17.25
C PRO A 104 -7.71 7.80 15.81
N GLU A 105 -6.64 7.84 15.02
CA GLU A 105 -6.64 8.35 13.65
C GLU A 105 -6.72 7.25 12.58
N SER A 106 -6.75 5.97 12.99
CA SER A 106 -6.68 4.80 12.09
C SER A 106 -7.78 4.74 11.03
N HIS A 107 -8.95 5.29 11.33
CA HIS A 107 -10.10 5.33 10.42
C HIS A 107 -10.08 6.51 9.45
N LYS A 108 -9.12 7.44 9.57
CA LYS A 108 -9.05 8.59 8.66
C LYS A 108 -8.38 8.20 7.34
N PRO A 109 -8.87 8.73 6.20
CA PRO A 109 -8.17 8.58 4.93
C PRO A 109 -6.81 9.28 4.98
N GLY A 110 -5.79 8.63 4.41
CA GLY A 110 -4.47 9.19 4.28
C GLY A 110 -4.09 9.36 2.83
N TYR A 111 -3.57 10.54 2.50
CA TYR A 111 -2.94 10.84 1.22
C TYR A 111 -1.56 11.43 1.49
N ASP A 112 -0.63 11.27 0.55
CA ASP A 112 0.74 11.79 0.61
C ASP A 112 0.80 13.24 1.11
N SER A 113 0.01 14.14 0.54
CA SER A 113 0.02 15.56 0.91
C SER A 113 -0.36 15.77 2.38
N ILE A 114 -1.35 15.04 2.88
CA ILE A 114 -1.80 15.14 4.27
C ILE A 114 -0.74 14.59 5.21
N ALA A 115 -0.19 13.41 4.91
CA ALA A 115 0.86 12.79 5.72
C ALA A 115 2.15 13.65 5.73
N SER A 116 2.52 14.22 4.58
CA SER A 116 3.64 15.16 4.45
C SER A 116 3.42 16.45 5.24
N ALA A 117 2.19 16.96 5.34
CA ALA A 117 1.88 18.13 6.15
C ALA A 117 1.98 17.80 7.65
N VAL A 118 1.25 16.76 8.08
CA VAL A 118 1.09 16.39 9.50
C VAL A 118 2.42 15.93 10.13
N SER A 119 3.27 15.26 9.35
CA SER A 119 4.60 14.83 9.82
C SER A 119 5.61 15.96 9.97
N GLY A 120 5.36 17.13 9.37
CA GLY A 120 6.31 18.25 9.36
C GLY A 120 7.26 18.30 8.16
N MET A 121 7.08 17.44 7.14
CA MET A 121 7.90 17.50 5.92
C MET A 121 7.69 18.80 5.14
N MET A 122 6.46 19.27 5.01
CA MET A 122 6.21 20.56 4.37
C MET A 122 6.84 21.73 5.14
N HIS A 123 6.91 21.63 6.47
CA HIS A 123 7.47 22.69 7.30
C HIS A 123 8.97 22.87 7.08
N ILE A 124 9.70 21.80 6.78
CA ILE A 124 11.15 21.87 6.50
C ILE A 124 11.46 22.04 5.00
N THR A 125 10.44 22.22 4.16
CA THR A 125 10.59 22.29 2.70
C THR A 125 10.12 23.65 2.20
N GLY A 126 11.02 24.41 1.59
CA GLY A 126 10.74 25.74 1.06
C GLY A 126 11.79 26.78 1.48
N PRO A 127 11.57 28.06 1.14
CA PRO A 127 12.38 29.18 1.64
C PRO A 127 12.25 29.31 3.17
N GLU A 128 13.32 29.76 3.85
CA GLU A 128 13.38 29.89 5.32
C GLU A 128 12.27 30.79 5.89
N ASP A 129 12.02 31.94 5.26
CA ASP A 129 10.96 32.89 5.62
C ASP A 129 9.70 32.74 4.74
N GLY A 130 9.51 31.58 4.12
CA GLY A 130 8.41 31.31 3.18
C GLY A 130 7.30 30.42 3.75
N ASP A 131 6.22 30.29 2.99
CA ASP A 131 5.16 29.32 3.29
C ASP A 131 5.66 27.88 3.14
N PRO A 132 5.14 26.92 3.94
CA PRO A 132 5.44 25.49 3.77
C PRO A 132 5.14 25.01 2.35
N VAL A 133 6.13 24.36 1.71
CA VAL A 133 6.02 23.90 0.33
C VAL A 133 5.88 22.38 0.30
N ARG A 134 4.93 21.90 -0.51
CA ARG A 134 4.82 20.46 -0.81
C ARG A 134 5.94 20.03 -1.75
N PRO A 135 6.64 18.90 -1.48
CA PRO A 135 7.53 18.29 -2.47
C PRO A 135 6.82 18.03 -3.81
N GLY A 136 7.52 18.24 -4.93
CA GLY A 136 6.94 18.10 -6.28
C GLY A 136 6.60 16.65 -6.69
N VAL A 137 6.93 15.68 -5.85
CA VAL A 137 6.64 14.25 -6.04
C VAL A 137 6.03 13.69 -4.76
N ALA A 138 5.31 12.57 -4.86
CA ALA A 138 4.69 11.90 -3.72
C ALA A 138 5.74 11.18 -2.84
N MET A 139 6.57 11.98 -2.17
CA MET A 139 7.70 11.51 -1.37
C MET A 139 7.28 10.53 -0.27
N THR A 140 6.12 10.78 0.34
CA THR A 140 5.60 9.92 1.40
C THR A 140 5.21 8.56 0.84
N ASP A 141 4.45 8.55 -0.26
CA ASP A 141 4.02 7.30 -0.91
C ASP A 141 5.22 6.47 -1.37
N LEU A 142 6.23 7.11 -1.96
CA LEU A 142 7.47 6.45 -2.40
C LEU A 142 8.25 5.88 -1.21
N ALA A 143 8.41 6.66 -0.14
CA ALA A 143 9.10 6.20 1.07
C ALA A 143 8.36 5.02 1.72
N THR A 144 7.04 5.10 1.86
CA THR A 144 6.22 4.00 2.39
C THR A 144 6.33 2.76 1.52
N GLY A 145 6.26 2.90 0.19
CA GLY A 145 6.44 1.76 -0.72
C GLY A 145 7.80 1.06 -0.54
N LEU A 146 8.88 1.83 -0.35
CA LEU A 146 10.21 1.28 -0.07
C LEU A 146 10.28 0.58 1.30
N TYR A 147 9.71 1.17 2.35
CA TYR A 147 9.66 0.52 3.67
C TYR A 147 8.82 -0.75 3.65
N THR A 148 7.66 -0.73 2.98
CA THR A 148 6.82 -1.91 2.79
C THR A 148 7.56 -3.00 2.04
N GLN A 149 8.28 -2.66 0.97
CA GLN A 149 9.10 -3.62 0.23
C GLN A 149 10.16 -4.27 1.13
N GLY A 150 10.85 -3.49 1.96
CA GLY A 150 11.80 -3.99 2.96
C GLY A 150 11.15 -4.92 3.99
N ALA A 151 10.00 -4.53 4.52
CA ALA A 151 9.25 -5.32 5.50
C ALA A 151 8.76 -6.66 4.90
N VAL A 152 8.28 -6.66 3.66
CA VAL A 152 7.86 -7.88 2.94
C VAL A 152 9.06 -8.81 2.73
N MET A 153 10.23 -8.28 2.34
CA MET A 153 11.43 -9.12 2.22
C MET A 153 11.85 -9.74 3.55
N ALA A 154 11.82 -8.97 4.64
CA ALA A 154 12.12 -9.46 5.98
C ALA A 154 11.12 -10.56 6.41
N ALA A 155 9.83 -10.35 6.17
CA ALA A 155 8.78 -11.33 6.47
C ALA A 155 8.95 -12.62 5.65
N LEU A 156 9.34 -12.52 4.37
CA LEU A 156 9.65 -13.68 3.53
C LEU A 156 10.84 -14.49 4.08
N ILE A 157 11.89 -13.82 4.55
CA ILE A 157 13.05 -14.46 5.19
C ILE A 157 12.64 -15.12 6.51
N GLN A 158 11.83 -14.45 7.34
CA GLN A 158 11.33 -15.03 8.59
C GLN A 158 10.48 -16.27 8.33
N ARG A 159 9.58 -16.21 7.32
CA ARG A 159 8.71 -17.32 6.93
C ARG A 159 9.50 -18.56 6.53
N GLN A 160 10.70 -18.43 5.96
CA GLN A 160 11.57 -19.59 5.67
C GLN A 160 12.01 -20.33 6.94
N LYS A 161 12.10 -19.64 8.08
CA LYS A 161 12.50 -20.22 9.37
C LYS A 161 11.30 -20.75 10.15
N THR A 162 10.18 -20.05 10.10
CA THR A 162 9.00 -20.34 10.94
C THR A 162 7.94 -21.18 10.22
N GLY A 163 7.95 -21.19 8.88
CA GLY A 163 6.85 -21.74 8.07
C GLY A 163 5.53 -20.98 8.22
N ARG A 164 5.55 -19.77 8.80
CA ARG A 164 4.35 -18.96 9.10
C ARG A 164 4.46 -17.58 8.48
N GLY A 165 3.34 -17.11 7.94
CA GLY A 165 3.16 -15.73 7.52
C GLY A 165 2.93 -14.80 8.72
N LEU A 166 2.68 -13.53 8.43
CA LEU A 166 2.40 -12.49 9.42
C LEU A 166 1.66 -11.31 8.77
N HIS A 167 1.13 -10.43 9.60
CA HIS A 167 0.58 -9.14 9.18
C HIS A 167 1.63 -8.03 9.31
N ILE A 168 1.84 -7.29 8.24
CA ILE A 168 2.64 -6.07 8.19
C ILE A 168 1.68 -4.88 8.16
N ASP A 169 1.76 -4.03 9.18
CA ASP A 169 1.07 -2.73 9.21
C ASP A 169 2.07 -1.62 8.84
N CYS A 170 1.99 -1.12 7.60
CA CYS A 170 2.71 0.05 7.15
C CYS A 170 1.77 1.24 7.08
N ASN A 171 2.28 2.43 7.41
CA ASN A 171 1.51 3.65 7.26
C ASN A 171 2.34 4.85 6.81
N LEU A 172 1.66 5.79 6.14
CA LEU A 172 2.26 7.00 5.57
C LEU A 172 2.90 7.86 6.65
N LEU A 173 2.20 8.10 7.76
CA LEU A 173 2.68 8.99 8.83
C LEU A 173 3.99 8.48 9.44
N SER A 174 4.06 7.21 9.87
CA SER A 174 5.27 6.61 10.44
C SER A 174 6.42 6.61 9.45
N SER A 175 6.15 6.30 8.17
CA SER A 175 7.16 6.32 7.11
C SER A 175 7.75 7.72 6.92
N GLN A 176 6.90 8.74 6.95
CA GLN A 176 7.31 10.12 6.75
C GLN A 176 8.10 10.67 7.94
N VAL A 177 7.65 10.37 9.17
CA VAL A 177 8.39 10.73 10.39
C VAL A 177 9.77 10.07 10.40
N GLN A 178 9.86 8.80 10.01
CA GLN A 178 11.15 8.11 9.88
C GLN A 178 12.05 8.78 8.83
N HIS A 179 11.48 9.22 7.71
CA HIS A 179 12.24 9.91 6.66
C HIS A 179 12.83 11.24 7.16
N LEU A 180 12.12 11.98 8.01
CA LEU A 180 12.61 13.22 8.62
C LEU A 180 13.83 13.03 9.54
N LEU A 181 13.90 11.90 10.27
CA LEU A 181 15.05 11.57 11.10
C LEU A 181 16.33 11.42 10.29
N ILE A 182 16.23 10.91 9.06
CA ILE A 182 17.38 10.77 8.14
C ILE A 182 17.75 12.14 7.54
N CYS A 183 16.76 12.96 7.17
CA CYS A 183 17.00 14.26 6.56
C CYS A 183 17.61 15.31 7.52
N LYS A 184 17.33 15.24 8.82
CA LYS A 184 17.90 16.17 9.82
C LYS A 184 19.35 15.89 10.23
N GLN A 185 20.01 14.87 9.67
CA GLN A 185 21.43 14.58 9.95
C GLN A 185 22.42 15.39 9.10
N LYS A 186 21.98 16.49 8.47
CA LYS A 186 22.85 17.41 7.75
C LYS A 186 22.97 18.73 8.48
#